data_AF-A0A526YHM0-F1
#
_entry.id   AF-A0A526YHM0-F1
#
_cell.length_a   1.000
_cell.length_b   1.000
_cell.length_c   1.000
_cell.angle_alpha   90.00
_cell.angle_beta   90.00
_cell.angle_gamma   90.00
#
_symmetry.space_group_name_H-M   'P 1'
#
loop_
_entity.id
_entity.type
_entity.pdbx_description
1 polymer ?
#
loop_
_entity_poly.entity_id
_entity_poly.type
_entity_poly.pdbx_seq_one_letter_code
_entity_poly.pdbx_strand_id
1 'polypeptide(L)'
;LIEDDAIKHVAKFSSSADLYSVVKGEFIAMRLAALCGIRAASVSLVRAAGKDVLLVERFDRIKVTGGWQRKSMVSALTMLALDEMMARYASYQDLAEIIRHRFTAPSETLRELFSRIVFNILCGNTDDHARNHA
;
A
#
# COMPACT_ATOMS: atom_id res chain seq x y z
N LEU A 1 0.67 10.09 13.39
CA LEU A 1 -0.47 10.11 12.45
C LEU A 1 -0.83 11.56 12.21
N ILE A 2 -1.11 11.94 10.96
CA ILE A 2 -1.48 13.32 10.62
C ILE A 2 -2.97 13.33 10.24
N GLU A 3 -3.71 14.35 10.69
CA GLU A 3 -5.09 14.62 10.27
C GLU A 3 -5.08 15.98 9.55
N ASP A 4 -5.61 16.01 8.33
CA ASP A 4 -5.71 17.19 7.47
C ASP A 4 -7.10 17.19 6.81
N ASP A 5 -7.87 18.27 6.94
CA ASP A 5 -9.21 18.46 6.34
C ASP A 5 -10.13 17.21 6.33
N ALA A 6 -10.24 16.56 7.49
CA ALA A 6 -11.03 15.34 7.71
C ALA A 6 -10.53 14.07 6.98
N ILE A 7 -9.25 14.03 6.60
CA ILE A 7 -8.54 12.87 6.08
C ILE A 7 -7.41 12.48 7.05
N LYS A 8 -7.20 11.18 7.25
CA LYS A 8 -6.08 10.67 8.06
C LYS A 8 -4.98 10.14 7.16
N HIS A 9 -3.75 10.56 7.46
CA HIS A 9 -2.58 10.22 6.66
C HIS A 9 -1.53 9.44 7.44
N VAL A 10 -0.77 8.65 6.69
CA VAL A 10 0.59 8.22 7.03
C VAL A 10 1.55 9.15 6.30
N ALA A 11 2.43 9.82 7.05
CA ALA A 11 3.50 10.62 6.49
C ALA A 11 4.76 9.76 6.32
N LYS A 12 5.36 9.80 5.12
CA LYS A 12 6.64 9.17 4.80
C LYS A 12 7.68 10.25 4.50
N PHE A 13 8.84 10.09 5.10
CA PHE A 13 9.96 11.03 5.02
C PHE A 13 11.13 10.35 4.33
N SER A 14 11.92 11.11 3.57
CA SER A 14 13.19 10.62 3.05
C SER A 14 14.15 10.31 4.19
N SER A 15 14.89 9.22 4.04
CA SER A 15 16.08 8.96 4.85
C SER A 15 17.22 9.85 4.39
N SER A 16 18.13 10.19 5.31
CA SER A 16 19.39 10.86 4.95
C SER A 16 20.32 9.97 4.11
N ALA A 17 20.07 8.67 4.09
CA ALA A 17 20.85 7.70 3.32
C ALA A 17 20.30 7.47 1.89
N ASP A 18 19.18 8.09 1.52
CA ASP A 18 18.57 7.88 0.22
C ASP A 18 19.43 8.50 -0.90
N LEU A 19 19.82 7.69 -1.89
CA LEU A 19 20.63 8.13 -3.04
C LEU A 19 19.83 8.95 -4.06
N TYR A 20 18.51 8.91 -3.97
CA TYR A 20 17.57 9.67 -4.80
C TYR A 20 16.33 9.99 -3.98
N SER A 21 15.42 10.82 -4.50
CA SER A 21 14.20 11.17 -3.77
C SER A 21 13.19 10.02 -3.78
N VAL A 22 13.35 9.06 -2.85
CA VAL A 22 12.47 7.89 -2.68
C VAL A 22 11.01 8.32 -2.52
N VAL A 23 10.77 9.36 -1.71
CA VAL A 23 9.44 9.96 -1.49
C VAL A 23 8.78 10.43 -2.79
N LYS A 24 9.54 11.06 -3.70
CA LYS A 24 9.02 11.47 -5.02
C LYS A 24 8.80 10.28 -5.94
N GLY A 25 9.71 9.30 -5.92
CA GLY A 25 9.55 8.06 -6.67
C GLY A 25 8.27 7.33 -6.27
N GLU A 26 8.03 7.17 -4.97
CA GLU A 26 6.82 6.56 -4.44
C GLU A 26 5.56 7.37 -4.80
N PHE A 27 5.60 8.70 -4.67
CA PHE A 27 4.50 9.56 -5.12
C PHE A 27 4.13 9.33 -6.59
N ILE A 28 5.13 9.31 -7.48
CA ILE A 28 4.93 9.09 -8.91
C ILE A 28 4.37 7.68 -9.17
N ALA A 29 4.96 6.64 -8.56
CA ALA A 29 4.51 5.26 -8.72
C ALA A 29 3.04 5.09 -8.27
N MET A 30 2.67 5.63 -7.11
CA MET A 30 1.29 5.53 -6.62
C MET A 30 0.29 6.28 -7.50
N ARG A 31 0.66 7.45 -8.02
CA ARG A 31 -0.19 8.17 -8.98
C ARG A 31 -0.33 7.45 -10.32
N LEU A 32 0.75 6.87 -10.83
CA LEU A 32 0.72 6.07 -12.06
C LEU A 32 -0.15 4.81 -11.88
N ALA A 33 -0.06 4.13 -10.74
CA ALA A 33 -0.92 2.98 -10.44
C ALA A 33 -2.40 3.36 -10.50
N ALA A 34 -2.79 4.49 -9.88
CA ALA A 34 -4.16 4.99 -9.94
C ALA A 34 -4.61 5.33 -11.37
N LEU A 35 -3.75 5.94 -12.20
CA LEU A 35 -4.03 6.21 -13.61
C LEU A 35 -4.18 4.93 -14.44
N CYS A 36 -3.50 3.84 -14.06
CA CYS A 36 -3.68 2.52 -14.65
C CYS A 36 -4.93 1.78 -14.15
N GLY A 37 -5.73 2.39 -13.27
CA GLY A 37 -6.94 1.78 -12.70
C GLY A 37 -6.68 0.80 -11.54
N ILE A 38 -5.46 0.77 -11.00
CA ILE A 38 -5.12 -0.01 -9.80
C ILE A 38 -5.64 0.72 -8.56
N ARG A 39 -6.20 -0.02 -7.60
CA ARG A 39 -6.68 0.55 -6.33
C ARG A 39 -5.50 0.88 -5.41
N ALA A 40 -4.84 2.00 -5.69
CA ALA A 40 -3.82 2.61 -4.85
C ALA A 40 -4.44 3.64 -3.89
N ALA A 41 -3.83 3.82 -2.72
CA ALA A 41 -4.23 4.89 -1.81
C ALA A 41 -3.93 6.27 -2.42
N SER A 42 -4.79 7.25 -2.16
CA SER A 42 -4.56 8.63 -2.56
C SER A 42 -3.30 9.18 -1.92
N VAL A 43 -2.53 9.94 -2.70
CA VAL A 43 -1.27 10.54 -2.23
C VAL A 43 -1.16 12.01 -2.57
N SER A 44 -0.56 12.76 -1.66
CA SER A 44 -0.11 14.14 -1.89
C SER A 44 1.35 14.30 -1.48
N LEU A 45 2.06 15.19 -2.17
CA LEU A 45 3.43 15.55 -1.86
C LEU A 45 3.42 16.95 -1.27
N VAL A 46 3.86 17.09 -0.03
CA VAL A 46 3.92 18.37 0.69
C VAL A 46 5.35 18.69 1.08
N ARG A 47 5.63 19.97 1.35
CA ARG A 47 6.94 20.41 1.86
C ARG A 47 6.81 20.85 3.31
N ALA A 48 7.57 20.23 4.19
CA ALA A 48 7.59 20.53 5.62
C ALA A 48 9.03 20.63 6.12
N ALA A 49 9.35 21.71 6.85
CA ALA A 49 10.70 21.98 7.37
C ALA A 49 11.80 21.83 6.29
N GLY A 50 11.53 22.28 5.06
CA GLY A 50 12.47 22.21 3.94
C GLY A 50 12.64 20.84 3.30
N LYS A 51 11.89 19.82 3.73
CA LYS A 51 11.92 18.45 3.18
C LYS A 51 10.63 18.11 2.45
N ASP A 52 10.74 17.28 1.43
CA ASP A 52 9.58 16.71 0.74
C ASP A 52 9.03 15.53 1.57
N VAL A 53 7.72 15.51 1.78
CA VAL A 53 7.01 14.53 2.61
C VAL A 53 5.84 13.98 1.81
N LEU A 54 5.77 12.64 1.72
CA LEU A 54 4.65 11.95 1.07
C LEU A 54 3.58 11.70 2.11
N LEU A 55 2.37 12.21 1.86
CA LEU A 55 1.19 11.89 2.64
C LEU A 55 0.40 10.82 1.89
N VAL A 56 0.23 9.67 2.54
CA VAL A 56 -0.60 8.58 2.04
C VAL A 56 -1.90 8.56 2.85
N GLU A 57 -3.03 8.73 2.16
CA GLU A 57 -4.35 8.60 2.79
C GLU A 57 -4.57 7.18 3.33
N ARG A 58 -5.09 7.10 4.56
CA ARG A 58 -5.36 5.82 5.23
C ARG A 58 -6.67 5.21 4.75
N PHE A 59 -6.57 4.16 3.93
CA PHE A 59 -7.72 3.36 3.48
C PHE A 59 -8.46 2.63 4.62
N ASP A 60 -7.80 2.44 5.78
CA ASP A 60 -8.37 1.77 6.96
C ASP A 60 -9.02 2.75 7.96
N ARG A 61 -9.23 4.01 7.58
CA ARG A 61 -9.95 5.02 8.37
C ARG A 61 -11.18 5.50 7.61
N ILE A 62 -12.30 5.60 8.33
CA ILE A 62 -13.57 6.13 7.81
C ILE A 62 -14.01 7.26 8.71
N LYS A 63 -14.24 8.45 8.15
CA LYS A 63 -14.85 9.57 8.88
C LYS A 63 -16.33 9.26 9.09
N VAL A 64 -16.80 9.42 10.32
CA VAL A 64 -18.22 9.24 10.69
C VAL A 64 -18.69 10.41 11.54
N THR A 65 -20.01 10.59 11.67
CA THR A 65 -20.58 11.55 12.62
C THR A 65 -20.05 11.24 14.03
N GLY A 66 -19.44 12.24 14.68
CA GLY A 66 -18.85 12.08 16.01
C GLY A 66 -17.43 11.51 16.05
N GLY A 67 -16.75 11.28 14.91
CA GLY A 67 -15.32 10.96 14.92
C GLY A 67 -14.86 10.07 13.77
N TRP A 68 -14.22 8.95 14.11
CA TRP A 68 -13.51 8.08 13.19
C TRP A 68 -13.71 6.61 13.52
N GLN A 69 -13.96 5.79 12.51
CA GLN A 69 -13.93 4.34 12.59
C GLN A 69 -12.69 3.76 11.91
N ARG A 70 -12.32 2.55 12.34
CA ARG A 70 -11.21 1.78 11.76
C ARG A 70 -11.75 0.54 11.06
N LYS A 71 -11.32 0.32 9.82
CA LYS A 71 -11.50 -0.98 9.16
C LYS A 71 -10.45 -1.96 9.69
N SER A 72 -10.88 -3.16 10.07
CA SER A 72 -9.94 -4.24 10.36
C SER A 72 -9.18 -4.61 9.09
N MET A 73 -7.86 -4.75 9.21
CA MET A 73 -6.97 -5.11 8.11
C MET A 73 -5.87 -6.02 8.66
N VAL A 74 -5.46 -6.99 7.84
CA VAL A 74 -4.30 -7.85 8.07
C VAL A 74 -3.49 -7.89 6.78
N SER A 75 -2.17 -8.05 6.87
CA SER A 75 -1.35 -8.17 5.66
C SER A 75 -1.40 -9.58 5.09
N ALA A 76 -0.96 -9.76 3.84
CA ALA A 76 -0.77 -11.08 3.26
C ALA A 76 0.22 -11.91 4.08
N LEU A 77 1.21 -11.30 4.73
CA LEU A 77 2.11 -12.00 5.66
C LEU A 77 1.33 -12.71 6.78
N THR A 78 0.36 -12.01 7.39
CA THR A 78 -0.53 -12.59 8.40
C THR A 78 -1.46 -13.64 7.81
N MET A 79 -2.03 -13.41 6.62
CA MET A 79 -2.91 -14.38 5.96
C MET A 79 -2.18 -15.69 5.63
N LEU A 80 -0.90 -15.60 5.26
CA LEU A 80 -0.02 -16.73 4.98
C LEU A 80 0.50 -17.41 6.26
N ALA A 81 0.15 -16.90 7.44
CA ALA A 81 0.64 -17.37 8.73
C ALA A 81 2.18 -17.41 8.83
N LEU A 82 2.85 -16.41 8.23
CA LEU A 82 4.29 -16.26 8.26
C LEU A 82 4.70 -15.15 9.24
N ASP A 83 5.89 -15.30 9.82
CA ASP A 83 6.56 -14.22 10.55
C ASP A 83 7.60 -13.50 9.69
N GLU A 84 8.30 -12.52 10.28
CA GLU A 84 9.29 -11.71 9.56
C GLU A 84 10.50 -12.53 9.06
N MET A 85 10.92 -13.58 9.79
CA MET A 85 12.05 -14.44 9.40
C MET A 85 11.68 -15.37 8.24
N MET A 86 10.38 -15.67 8.12
CA MET A 86 9.79 -16.52 7.09
C MET A 86 9.23 -15.76 5.89
N ALA A 87 9.25 -14.42 5.90
CA ALA A 87 8.65 -13.59 4.85
C ALA A 87 9.15 -13.90 3.42
N ARG A 88 10.38 -14.40 3.28
CA ARG A 88 10.96 -14.88 2.01
C ARG A 88 10.24 -16.09 1.39
N TYR A 89 9.45 -16.81 2.17
CA TYR A 89 8.65 -17.94 1.69
C TYR A 89 7.25 -17.52 1.24
N ALA A 90 6.89 -16.25 1.40
CA ALA A 90 5.63 -15.76 0.87
C ALA A 90 5.63 -15.82 -0.65
N SER A 91 4.58 -16.39 -1.24
CA SER A 91 4.44 -16.49 -2.69
C SER A 91 3.09 -15.95 -3.16
N TYR A 92 3.06 -15.44 -4.39
CA TYR A 92 1.82 -15.03 -5.04
C TYR A 92 0.87 -16.20 -5.28
N GLN A 93 1.40 -17.40 -5.48
CA GLN A 93 0.61 -18.60 -5.68
C GLN A 93 -0.21 -18.92 -4.43
N ASP A 94 0.44 -18.94 -3.26
CA ASP A 94 -0.22 -19.26 -1.99
C ASP A 94 -1.23 -18.19 -1.61
N LEU A 95 -0.88 -16.90 -1.81
CA LEU A 95 -1.82 -15.80 -1.59
C LEU A 95 -3.03 -15.89 -2.52
N ALA A 96 -2.83 -16.23 -3.79
CA ALA A 96 -3.91 -16.43 -4.75
C ALA A 96 -4.83 -17.60 -4.34
N GLU A 97 -4.29 -18.67 -3.78
CA GLU A 97 -5.10 -19.78 -3.24
C GLU A 97 -5.95 -19.35 -2.05
N ILE A 98 -5.38 -18.60 -1.10
CA ILE A 98 -6.16 -18.01 0.00
C ILE A 98 -7.28 -17.12 -0.53
N ILE A 99 -6.99 -16.25 -1.52
CA ILE A 99 -7.99 -15.38 -2.12
C ILE A 99 -9.14 -16.20 -2.72
N ARG A 100 -8.85 -17.25 -3.49
CA ARG A 100 -9.88 -18.11 -4.10
C ARG A 100 -10.84 -18.71 -3.08
N HIS A 101 -10.32 -19.14 -1.93
CA HIS A 101 -11.10 -19.90 -0.95
C HIS A 101 -11.73 -19.04 0.15
N ARG A 102 -11.17 -17.87 0.46
CA ARG A 102 -11.50 -17.12 1.69
C ARG A 102 -12.01 -15.69 1.46
N PHE A 103 -11.86 -15.13 0.26
CA PHE A 103 -12.30 -13.76 -0.01
C PHE A 103 -13.74 -13.72 -0.53
N THR A 104 -14.42 -12.61 -0.29
CA THR A 104 -15.82 -12.39 -0.71
C THR A 104 -15.97 -12.14 -2.21
N ALA A 105 -14.93 -11.60 -2.85
CA ALA A 105 -14.89 -11.29 -4.29
C ALA A 105 -13.59 -11.81 -4.93
N PRO A 106 -13.39 -13.14 -5.03
CA PRO A 106 -12.11 -13.74 -5.38
C PRO A 106 -11.65 -13.35 -6.80
N SER A 107 -12.51 -13.40 -7.81
CA SER A 107 -12.14 -13.09 -9.20
C SER A 107 -11.66 -11.65 -9.37
N GLU A 108 -12.36 -10.69 -8.77
CA GLU A 108 -12.02 -9.27 -8.81
C GLU A 108 -10.73 -9.00 -8.03
N THR A 109 -10.56 -9.66 -6.88
CA THR A 109 -9.35 -9.52 -6.04
C THR A 109 -8.12 -10.11 -6.72
N LEU A 110 -8.24 -11.26 -7.39
CA LEU A 110 -7.15 -11.86 -8.17
C LEU A 110 -6.77 -10.99 -9.37
N ARG A 111 -7.75 -10.39 -10.05
CA ARG A 111 -7.48 -9.44 -11.13
C ARG A 111 -6.70 -8.23 -10.61
N GLU A 112 -7.12 -7.65 -9.49
CA GLU A 112 -6.40 -6.56 -8.83
C GLU A 112 -4.97 -6.97 -8.45
N LEU A 113 -4.80 -8.13 -7.80
CA LEU A 113 -3.49 -8.65 -7.40
C LEU A 113 -2.57 -8.79 -8.63
N PHE A 114 -3.07 -9.39 -9.71
CA PHE A 114 -2.30 -9.54 -10.95
C PHE A 114 -1.93 -8.20 -11.57
N SER A 115 -2.86 -7.23 -11.61
CA SER A 115 -2.57 -5.88 -12.09
C SER A 115 -1.47 -5.20 -11.25
N ARG A 116 -1.46 -5.39 -9.92
CA ARG A 116 -0.39 -4.88 -9.04
C ARG A 116 0.96 -5.54 -9.33
N ILE A 117 0.99 -6.86 -9.52
CA ILE A 117 2.22 -7.59 -9.88
C ILE A 117 2.81 -7.05 -11.19
N VAL A 118 1.98 -6.95 -12.23
CA VAL A 118 2.42 -6.43 -13.54
C VAL A 118 2.92 -4.99 -13.41
N PHE A 119 2.21 -4.15 -12.66
CA PHE A 119 2.64 -2.77 -12.42
C PHE A 119 3.99 -2.70 -11.69
N ASN A 120 4.18 -3.48 -10.63
CA ASN A 120 5.44 -3.52 -9.89
C ASN A 120 6.61 -3.95 -10.77
N ILE A 121 6.40 -4.93 -11.66
CA ILE A 121 7.41 -5.32 -12.66
C ILE A 121 7.73 -4.14 -13.60
N LEU A 122 6.71 -3.47 -14.14
CA LEU A 122 6.89 -2.39 -15.13
C LEU A 122 7.55 -1.14 -14.52
N CYS A 123 7.28 -0.83 -13.25
CA CYS A 123 7.90 0.31 -12.56
C CYS A 123 9.21 -0.05 -11.86
N GLY A 124 9.67 -1.30 -11.94
CA GLY A 124 10.90 -1.77 -11.33
C GLY A 124 10.85 -1.78 -9.80
N ASN A 125 9.67 -1.94 -9.20
CA ASN A 125 9.53 -2.06 -7.75
C ASN A 125 10.03 -3.44 -7.28
N THR A 126 11.25 -3.47 -6.75
CA THR A 126 11.88 -4.69 -6.22
C THR A 126 11.57 -4.98 -4.76
N ASP A 127 10.86 -4.10 -4.07
CA ASP A 127 10.54 -4.22 -2.63
C ASP A 127 9.07 -4.64 -2.41
N ASP A 128 8.56 -5.49 -3.31
CA ASP A 128 7.18 -5.95 -3.28
C ASP A 128 7.00 -7.22 -2.42
N HIS A 129 7.01 -7.02 -1.11
CA HIS A 129 6.91 -8.11 -0.12
C HIS A 129 5.50 -8.28 0.46
N ALA A 130 5.23 -9.39 1.14
CA ALA A 130 3.91 -9.76 1.67
C ALA A 130 3.25 -8.73 2.63
N ARG A 131 4.00 -7.80 3.22
CA ARG A 131 3.41 -6.71 4.04
C ARG A 131 2.81 -5.57 3.23
N ASN A 132 3.09 -5.50 1.93
CA ASN A 132 2.55 -4.47 1.03
C ASN A 132 1.14 -4.82 0.52
N HIS A 133 0.67 -6.03 0.79
CA HIS A 133 -0.65 -6.53 0.39
C HIS A 133 -1.52 -6.67 1.64
N ALA A 134 -2.74 -6.12 1.61
CA ALA A 134 -3.72 -6.14 2.71
C ALA A 134 -5.16 -6.03 2.17
#